data_AF-A0A963YWI8-F1
#
_entry.id   AF-A0A963YWI8-F1
#
_cell.length_a   1.000
_cell.length_b   1.000
_cell.length_c   1.000
_cell.angle_alpha   90.00
_cell.angle_beta   90.00
_cell.angle_gamma   90.00
#
_symmetry.space_group_name_H-M   'P 1'
#
loop_
_entity.id
_entity.type
_entity.pdbx_description
1 polymer ?
#
loop_
_entity_poly.entity_id
_entity_poly.type
_entity_poly.pdbx_seq_one_letter_code
_entity_poly.pdbx_strand_id
1 'polypeptide(L)'
;MSDVVAKWGKAVAERGFAQIPTYLLNLNRFLDKENRLSPTELLVVFQLVGSWWKTDEKPFPAMTTLANRCGVSSRQVQRAINHLVEMKLIERIT
;
A
#
# COMPACT_ATOMS: atom_id res chain seq x y z
N MET A 1 -15.21 -26.28 -2.22
CA MET A 1 -13.97 -25.57 -1.82
C MET A 1 -14.06 -24.18 -2.42
N SER A 2 -13.76 -23.10 -1.69
CA SER A 2 -13.84 -21.77 -2.29
C SER A 2 -12.78 -21.62 -3.40
N ASP A 3 -13.08 -20.85 -4.45
CA ASP A 3 -12.15 -20.58 -5.56
C ASP A 3 -10.81 -20.02 -5.04
N VAL A 4 -10.87 -19.25 -3.95
CA VAL A 4 -9.69 -18.69 -3.27
C VAL A 4 -8.81 -19.80 -2.67
N VAL A 5 -9.39 -20.79 -2.00
CA VAL A 5 -8.63 -21.94 -1.45
C VAL A 5 -8.09 -22.82 -2.58
N ALA A 6 -8.85 -23.01 -3.65
CA ALA A 6 -8.37 -23.75 -4.82
C ALA A 6 -7.19 -23.05 -5.50
N LYS A 7 -7.20 -21.71 -5.56
CA LYS A 7 -6.15 -20.91 -6.20
C LYS A 7 -4.89 -20.77 -5.36
N TRP A 8 -5.01 -20.57 -4.04
CA TRP A 8 -3.90 -20.17 -3.17
C TRP A 8 -3.57 -21.16 -2.05
N GLY A 9 -4.37 -22.21 -1.90
CA GLY A 9 -4.27 -23.15 -0.79
C GLY A 9 -4.87 -22.63 0.52
N LYS A 10 -5.21 -23.57 1.40
CA LYS A 10 -5.86 -23.28 2.69
C LYS A 10 -5.04 -22.34 3.58
N ALA A 11 -3.73 -22.57 3.70
CA ALA A 11 -2.85 -21.81 4.57
C ALA A 11 -2.70 -20.32 4.19
N VAL A 12 -2.93 -19.97 2.92
CA VAL A 12 -2.93 -18.57 2.46
C VAL A 12 -4.33 -17.98 2.66
N ALA A 13 -5.36 -18.71 2.22
CA ALA A 13 -6.74 -18.25 2.34
C ALA A 13 -7.16 -17.92 3.78
N GLU A 14 -6.70 -18.71 4.76
CA GLU A 14 -6.97 -18.50 6.19
C GLU A 14 -6.32 -17.25 6.79
N ARG A 15 -5.24 -16.74 6.17
CA ARG A 15 -4.60 -15.48 6.60
C ARG A 15 -5.31 -14.24 6.08
N GLY A 16 -6.31 -14.42 5.21
CA GLY A 16 -7.10 -13.33 4.64
C GLY A 16 -6.35 -12.55 3.55
N PHE A 17 -7.02 -11.52 3.04
CA PHE A 17 -6.52 -10.67 1.97
C PHE A 17 -6.80 -9.20 2.30
N ALA A 18 -5.90 -8.32 1.87
CA ALA A 18 -6.15 -6.90 1.91
C ALA A 18 -7.17 -6.52 0.83
N GLN A 19 -8.13 -5.67 1.19
CA GLN A 19 -9.09 -5.10 0.24
C GLN A 19 -8.44 -3.92 -0.48
N ILE A 20 -7.78 -4.19 -1.61
CA ILE A 20 -7.15 -3.16 -2.43
C ILE A 20 -8.02 -2.92 -3.67
N PRO A 21 -8.58 -1.72 -3.86
CA PRO A 21 -9.30 -1.38 -5.08
C PRO A 21 -8.43 -1.63 -6.32
N THR A 22 -8.98 -2.34 -7.31
CA THR A 22 -8.29 -2.61 -8.58
C THR A 22 -7.82 -1.33 -9.28
N TYR A 23 -8.54 -0.23 -9.08
CA TYR A 23 -8.14 1.09 -9.56
C TYR A 23 -6.75 1.49 -9.04
N LEU A 24 -6.47 1.29 -7.75
CA LEU A 24 -5.17 1.60 -7.14
C LEU A 24 -4.06 0.68 -7.65
N LEU A 25 -4.36 -0.59 -7.97
CA LEU A 25 -3.38 -1.50 -8.61
C LEU A 25 -2.91 -0.99 -9.97
N ASN A 26 -3.71 -0.13 -10.62
CA ASN A 26 -3.42 0.45 -11.93
C ASN A 26 -2.94 1.90 -11.85
N LEU A 27 -2.65 2.45 -10.66
CA LEU A 27 -2.43 3.89 -10.45
C LEU A 27 -1.42 4.51 -11.44
N ASN A 28 -0.29 3.86 -11.68
CA ASN A 28 0.74 4.35 -12.62
C ASN A 28 0.29 4.40 -14.10
N ARG A 29 -0.79 3.73 -14.48
CA ARG A 29 -1.37 3.85 -15.84
C ARG A 29 -2.11 5.16 -16.02
N PHE A 30 -2.56 5.77 -14.93
CA PHE A 30 -3.32 7.02 -14.94
C PHE A 30 -2.45 8.26 -14.66
N LEU A 31 -1.20 8.05 -14.22
CA LEU A 31 -0.24 9.12 -13.97
C LEU A 31 0.60 9.39 -15.23
N ASP A 32 0.89 10.67 -15.45
CA ASP A 32 1.83 11.11 -16.49
C ASP A 32 3.21 10.50 -16.29
N LYS A 33 3.98 10.38 -17.37
CA LYS A 33 5.26 9.66 -17.35
C LYS A 33 6.23 10.24 -16.32
N GLU A 34 6.26 11.57 -16.17
CA GLU A 34 7.09 12.28 -15.20
C GLU A 34 6.64 12.07 -13.75
N ASN A 35 5.36 11.73 -13.54
CA ASN A 35 4.72 11.61 -12.24
C ASN A 35 4.44 10.15 -11.84
N ARG A 36 5.01 9.17 -12.54
CA ARG A 36 4.83 7.76 -12.17
C ARG A 36 5.48 7.48 -10.82
N LEU A 37 4.75 6.80 -9.97
CA LEU A 37 5.26 6.29 -8.71
C LEU A 37 6.33 5.23 -8.96
N SER A 38 7.41 5.32 -8.21
CA SER A 38 8.39 4.24 -8.08
C SER A 38 7.74 2.98 -7.48
N PRO A 39 8.37 1.80 -7.65
CA PRO A 39 7.90 0.57 -7.01
C PRO A 39 7.78 0.70 -5.49
N THR A 40 8.69 1.45 -4.85
CA THR A 40 8.65 1.70 -3.40
C THR A 40 7.43 2.54 -3.00
N GLU A 41 7.16 3.63 -3.71
CA GLU A 41 6.00 4.48 -3.43
C GLU A 41 4.69 3.74 -3.63
N LEU A 42 4.57 3.00 -4.73
CA LEU A 42 3.38 2.19 -5.00
C LEU A 42 3.17 1.13 -3.91
N LEU A 43 4.23 0.44 -3.47
CA LEU A 43 4.13 -0.54 -2.40
C LEU A 43 3.78 0.11 -1.06
N VAL A 44 4.30 1.31 -0.76
CA VAL A 44 3.90 2.08 0.43
C VAL A 44 2.41 2.40 0.39
N VAL A 45 1.87 2.87 -0.75
CA VAL A 45 0.42 3.10 -0.92
C VAL A 45 -0.38 1.83 -0.65
N PHE A 46 0.03 0.69 -1.20
CA PHE A 46 -0.66 -0.59 -0.98
C PHE A 46 -0.61 -1.05 0.48
N GLN A 47 0.50 -0.81 1.18
CA GLN A 47 0.61 -1.14 2.61
C GLN A 47 -0.26 -0.24 3.48
N LEU A 48 -0.40 1.04 3.13
CA LEU A 48 -1.32 1.97 3.81
C LEU A 48 -2.78 1.53 3.61
N VAL A 49 -3.19 1.32 2.36
CA VAL A 49 -4.56 0.90 2.02
C VAL A 49 -4.89 -0.47 2.61
N GLY A 50 -3.97 -1.44 2.51
CA GLY A 50 -4.16 -2.76 3.09
C GLY A 50 -4.17 -2.79 4.62
N SER A 51 -3.77 -1.69 5.27
CA SER A 51 -3.88 -1.52 6.73
C SER A 51 -5.13 -0.74 7.14
N TRP A 52 -5.93 -0.22 6.19
CA TRP A 52 -7.14 0.56 6.46
C TRP A 52 -8.38 -0.35 6.45
N TRP A 53 -8.75 -0.87 7.62
CA TRP A 53 -9.81 -1.89 7.74
C TRP A 53 -11.21 -1.34 7.99
N LYS A 54 -11.31 -0.19 8.66
CA LYS A 54 -12.58 0.50 8.93
C LYS A 54 -12.49 1.94 8.51
N THR A 55 -13.55 2.48 7.94
CA THR A 55 -13.59 3.83 7.38
C THR A 55 -13.30 4.93 8.42
N ASP A 56 -13.65 4.66 9.68
CA ASP A 56 -13.41 5.51 10.85
C ASP A 56 -12.00 5.33 11.47
N GLU A 57 -11.32 4.23 11.17
CA GLU A 57 -9.98 3.89 11.69
C GLU A 57 -8.91 4.09 10.60
N LYS A 58 -8.48 5.34 10.43
CA LYS A 58 -7.42 5.68 9.46
C LYS A 58 -6.12 4.89 9.74
N PRO A 59 -5.36 4.50 8.70
CA PRO A 59 -4.17 3.67 8.86
C PRO A 59 -2.98 4.50 9.35
N PHE A 60 -2.40 4.12 10.49
CA PHE A 60 -1.18 4.75 11.05
C PHE A 60 -0.05 3.74 11.28
N PRO A 61 0.38 2.97 10.26
CA PRO A 61 1.49 2.06 10.43
C PRO A 61 2.79 2.84 10.73
N ALA A 62 3.57 2.33 11.68
CA ALA A 62 4.88 2.90 11.98
C ALA A 62 5.79 2.86 10.74
N MET A 63 6.68 3.86 10.60
CA MET A 63 7.65 3.91 9.50
C MET A 63 8.53 2.66 9.43
N THR A 64 8.89 2.10 10.58
CA THR A 64 9.66 0.85 10.68
C THR A 64 8.88 -0.37 10.18
N THR A 65 7.57 -0.42 10.43
CA THR A 65 6.70 -1.47 9.89
C THR A 65 6.64 -1.39 8.37
N LEU A 66 6.44 -0.20 7.81
CA LEU A 66 6.46 0.02 6.36
C LEU A 66 7.82 -0.34 5.77
N ALA A 67 8.93 0.07 6.40
CA ALA A 67 10.28 -0.24 5.96
C ALA A 67 10.51 -1.75 5.85
N ASN A 68 10.14 -2.50 6.89
CA ASN A 68 10.24 -3.96 6.91
C ASN A 68 9.39 -4.62 5.81
N ARG A 69 8.13 -4.17 5.64
CA ARG A 69 7.22 -4.73 4.63
C ARG A 69 7.62 -4.38 3.19
N CYS A 70 8.23 -3.21 2.99
CA CYS A 70 8.69 -2.74 1.69
C CYS A 70 10.12 -3.19 1.35
N GLY A 71 10.87 -3.76 2.30
CA GLY A 71 12.25 -4.20 2.09
C GLY A 71 13.23 -3.06 1.85
N VAL A 72 12.99 -1.89 2.45
CA VAL A 72 13.79 -0.67 2.27
C VAL A 72 14.08 0.00 3.62
N SER A 73 15.03 0.93 3.66
CA SER A 73 15.29 1.70 4.89
C SER A 73 14.12 2.62 5.28
N SER A 74 13.99 2.94 6.57
CA SER A 74 13.02 3.94 7.04
C SER A 74 13.19 5.31 6.35
N ARG A 75 14.42 5.66 5.96
CA ARG A 75 14.69 6.89 5.19
C ARG A 75 14.11 6.83 3.77
N GLN A 76 14.14 5.67 3.12
CA GLN A 76 13.48 5.48 1.82
C GLN A 76 11.96 5.55 1.94
N VAL A 77 11.37 4.94 2.98
CA VAL A 77 9.93 5.09 3.26
C VAL A 77 9.55 6.55 3.50
N GLN A 78 10.31 7.25 4.34
CA GLN A 78 10.07 8.66 4.64
C GLN A 78 10.10 9.52 3.37
N ARG A 79 11.06 9.28 2.47
CA ARG A 79 11.11 9.95 1.15
C ARG A 79 9.89 9.63 0.29
N ALA A 80 9.53 8.35 0.19
CA ALA A 80 8.35 7.91 -0.56
C ALA A 80 7.06 8.59 -0.04
N ILE A 81 6.86 8.64 1.28
CA ILE A 81 5.69 9.31 1.86
C ILE A 81 5.71 10.80 1.59
N ASN A 82 6.87 11.46 1.71
CA ASN A 82 6.95 12.90 1.42
C ASN A 82 6.56 13.20 -0.03
N HIS A 83 7.07 12.42 -0.99
CA HIS A 83 6.71 12.60 -2.39
C HIS A 83 5.22 12.30 -2.65
N LEU A 84 4.67 11.24 -2.05
CA LEU A 84 3.23 10.94 -2.13
C LEU A 84 2.35 12.07 -1.56
N VAL A 85 2.79 12.76 -0.51
CA VAL A 85 2.12 13.94 0.04
C VAL A 85 2.25 15.14 -0.90
N GLU A 86 3.43 15.38 -1.47
CA GLU A 86 3.65 16.44 -2.47
C GLU A 86 2.74 16.26 -3.69
N MET A 87 2.55 15.00 -4.12
CA MET A 87 1.62 14.61 -5.18
C MET A 87 0.14 14.64 -4.77
N LYS A 88 -0.18 14.94 -3.51
CA LYS A 88 -1.54 14.94 -2.94
C LYS A 88 -2.27 13.60 -3.03
N LEU A 89 -1.52 12.49 -3.08
CA LEU A 89 -2.08 11.14 -3.10
C LEU A 89 -2.39 10.61 -1.69
N ILE A 90 -1.69 11.14 -0.68
CA ILE A 90 -1.94 10.88 0.74
C ILE A 90 -1.74 12.18 1.53
N GLU A 91 -2.25 12.21 2.76
CA GLU A 91 -2.06 13.33 3.69
C GLU A 91 -1.55 12.85 5.04
N ARG A 92 -0.80 13.72 5.73
CA ARG A 92 -0.41 13.51 7.13
C ARG A 92 -1.46 14.16 8.01
N ILE A 93 -2.01 13.39 8.94
CA ILE A 93 -2.94 13.90 9.93
C ILE A 93 -2.13 14.20 11.19
N THR A 94 -2.04 15.48 11.52
CA THR A 94 -1.47 15.99 12.77
C THR A 94 -2.56 16.41 13.73
#